data_AF-A0A2V2SYG7-F1
#
_entry.id   AF-A0A2V2SYG7-F1
#
_cell.length_a   1.000
_cell.length_b   1.000
_cell.length_c   1.000
_cell.angle_alpha   90.00
_cell.angle_beta   90.00
_cell.angle_gamma   90.00
#
_symmetry.space_group_name_H-M   'P 1'
#
loop_
_entity.id
_entity.type
_entity.pdbx_description
1 polymer ?
#
loop_
_entity_poly.entity_id
_entity_poly.type
_entity_poly.pdbx_seq_one_letter_code
_entity_poly.pdbx_strand_id
1 'polypeptide(L)'
;VPVKSVAALAMQACHRIRRGYVRRRTATGNQIRGLLLEQGIALAQGEAALSQGVPRVLEDASQPLPDLLRELIDEMLSEWKRLGERIAALTERLEACADADQAAKRLMTVRGIGPITATALLAKQTEPERF
;
A
#
# COMPACT_ATOMS: atom_id res chain seq x y z
N VAL A 1 -6.80 13.38 29.25
CA VAL A 1 -8.08 13.38 28.49
C VAL A 1 -7.75 13.85 27.07
N PRO A 2 -8.22 13.20 25.97
CA PRO A 2 -7.44 13.16 24.72
C PRO A 2 -7.30 14.55 24.12
N VAL A 3 -6.06 14.94 23.88
CA VAL A 3 -5.69 16.27 23.41
C VAL A 3 -5.96 16.44 21.89
N LYS A 4 -6.52 15.41 21.21
CA LYS A 4 -6.77 15.38 19.77
C LYS A 4 -8.25 15.24 19.43
N SER A 5 -8.69 15.93 18.38
CA SER A 5 -10.06 15.82 17.86
C SER A 5 -10.37 14.41 17.35
N VAL A 6 -11.66 14.05 17.35
CA VAL A 6 -12.14 12.77 16.81
C VAL A 6 -11.73 12.60 15.34
N ALA A 7 -11.81 13.67 14.56
CA ALA A 7 -11.37 13.68 13.16
C ALA A 7 -9.87 13.38 13.02
N ALA A 8 -9.02 13.97 13.87
CA ALA A 8 -7.58 13.69 13.88
C ALA A 8 -7.28 12.23 14.25
N LEU A 9 -8.02 11.65 15.21
CA LEU A 9 -7.89 10.24 15.58
C LEU A 9 -8.31 9.30 14.43
N ALA A 10 -9.39 9.62 13.72
CA ALA A 10 -9.84 8.87 12.56
C ALA A 10 -8.82 8.94 11.40
N MET A 11 -8.28 10.13 11.12
CA MET A 11 -7.22 10.32 10.12
C MET A 11 -5.95 9.55 10.49
N GLN A 12 -5.57 9.54 11.77
CA GLN A 12 -4.44 8.74 12.27
C GLN A 12 -4.71 7.23 12.10
N ALA A 13 -5.94 6.77 12.31
CA ALA A 13 -6.32 5.38 12.07
C ALA A 13 -6.21 5.01 10.58
N CYS A 14 -6.68 5.88 9.68
CA CYS A 14 -6.56 5.70 8.23
C CYS A 14 -5.08 5.49 7.81
N HIS A 15 -4.18 6.38 8.26
CA HIS A 15 -2.74 6.26 8.02
C HIS A 15 -2.15 4.94 8.54
N ARG A 16 -2.54 4.51 9.75
CA ARG A 16 -2.07 3.25 10.34
C ARG A 16 -2.54 2.03 9.53
N ILE A 17 -3.80 1.99 9.13
CA ILE A 17 -4.38 0.89 8.34
C ILE A 17 -3.68 0.83 6.98
N ARG A 18 -3.56 1.98 6.28
CA ARG A 18 -2.86 2.08 4.99
C ARG A 18 -1.43 1.57 5.09
N ARG A 19 -0.68 2.00 6.11
CA ARG A 19 0.70 1.50 6.35
C ARG A 19 0.74 0.00 6.59
N GLY A 20 -0.24 -0.54 7.31
CA GLY A 20 -0.40 -1.99 7.51
C GLY A 20 -0.59 -2.74 6.19
N TYR A 21 -1.46 -2.24 5.31
CA TYR A 21 -1.68 -2.83 3.98
C TYR A 21 -0.45 -2.73 3.08
N VAL A 22 0.28 -1.61 3.08
CA VAL A 22 1.55 -1.49 2.34
C VAL A 22 2.54 -2.57 2.77
N ARG A 23 2.74 -2.75 4.09
CA ARG A 23 3.63 -3.80 4.62
C ARG A 23 3.19 -5.19 4.19
N ARG A 24 1.90 -5.50 4.31
CA ARG A 24 1.34 -6.78 3.87
C ARG A 24 1.53 -7.00 2.38
N ARG A 25 1.25 -6.00 1.54
CA ARG A 25 1.44 -6.09 0.09
C ARG A 25 2.90 -6.38 -0.26
N THR A 26 3.85 -5.70 0.37
CA THR A 26 5.28 -5.99 0.19
C THR A 26 5.63 -7.41 0.63
N ALA A 27 5.15 -7.85 1.80
CA ALA A 27 5.41 -9.19 2.31
C ALA A 27 4.85 -10.28 1.38
N THR A 28 3.59 -10.16 0.94
CA THR A 28 2.96 -11.08 -0.01
C THR A 28 3.75 -11.14 -1.32
N GLY A 29 4.16 -9.98 -1.85
CA GLY A 29 4.98 -9.93 -3.07
C GLY A 29 6.35 -10.60 -2.90
N ASN A 30 6.97 -10.48 -1.71
CA ASN A 30 8.23 -11.16 -1.42
C ASN A 30 8.05 -12.67 -1.25
N GLN A 31 6.95 -13.10 -0.64
CA GLN A 31 6.63 -14.52 -0.48
C GLN A 31 6.38 -15.19 -1.84
N ILE A 32 5.64 -14.54 -2.75
CA ILE A 32 5.47 -15.02 -4.15
C ILE A 32 6.84 -15.21 -4.81
N ARG A 33 7.74 -14.21 -4.71
CA ARG A 33 9.09 -14.31 -5.28
C ARG A 33 9.92 -15.44 -4.65
N GLY A 34 9.81 -15.65 -3.34
CA GLY A 34 10.50 -16.74 -2.64
C GLY A 34 10.06 -18.11 -3.16
N LEU A 35 8.74 -18.34 -3.25
CA LEU A 35 8.17 -19.59 -3.75
C LEU A 35 8.61 -19.88 -5.19
N LEU A 36 8.60 -18.87 -6.06
CA LEU A 36 9.07 -19.02 -7.44
C LEU A 36 10.58 -19.30 -7.52
N LEU A 37 11.37 -18.65 -6.65
CA LEU A 37 12.82 -18.85 -6.62
C LEU A 37 13.20 -20.27 -6.18
N GLU A 38 12.43 -20.88 -5.27
CA GLU A 38 12.61 -22.30 -4.87
C GLU A 38 12.44 -23.26 -6.05
N GLN A 39 11.70 -22.85 -7.10
CA GLN A 39 11.50 -23.61 -8.33
C GLN A 39 12.47 -23.19 -9.45
N GLY A 40 13.48 -22.38 -9.13
CA GLY A 40 14.47 -21.87 -10.08
C GLY A 40 14.02 -20.66 -10.90
N ILE A 41 12.86 -20.06 -10.59
CA ILE A 41 12.27 -18.96 -11.35
C ILE A 41 12.51 -17.63 -10.62
N ALA A 42 13.51 -16.88 -11.08
CA ALA A 42 13.81 -15.57 -10.52
C ALA A 42 12.93 -14.47 -11.15
N LEU A 43 12.24 -13.69 -10.31
CA LEU A 43 11.53 -12.49 -10.74
C LEU A 43 12.24 -11.22 -10.26
N ALA A 44 12.25 -10.20 -11.12
CA ALA A 44 12.75 -8.88 -10.77
C ALA A 44 11.95 -8.25 -9.61
N GLN A 45 12.57 -7.28 -8.94
CA GLN A 45 11.88 -6.46 -7.95
C GLN A 45 10.93 -5.46 -8.62
N GLY A 46 9.93 -5.00 -7.86
CA GLY A 46 8.98 -3.99 -8.31
C GLY A 46 7.60 -4.51 -8.68
N GLU A 47 6.69 -3.57 -8.90
CA GLU A 47 5.27 -3.82 -9.10
C GLU A 47 4.97 -4.46 -10.46
N ALA A 48 5.62 -3.99 -11.52
CA ALA A 48 5.46 -4.53 -12.87
C ALA A 48 5.90 -6.00 -12.95
N ALA A 49 7.02 -6.34 -12.30
CA ALA A 49 7.52 -7.72 -12.27
C ALA A 49 6.54 -8.69 -11.59
N LEU A 50 5.83 -8.26 -10.54
CA LEU A 50 4.79 -9.08 -9.92
C LEU A 50 3.51 -9.12 -10.77
N SER A 51 2.98 -7.95 -11.14
CA SER A 51 1.69 -7.84 -11.82
C SER A 51 1.67 -8.45 -13.21
N GLN A 52 2.81 -8.45 -13.91
CA GLN A 52 2.92 -8.98 -15.28
C GLN A 52 3.77 -10.26 -15.35
N GLY A 53 4.81 -10.37 -14.53
CA GLY A 53 5.72 -11.52 -14.56
C GLY A 53 5.10 -12.78 -13.96
N VAL A 54 4.36 -12.66 -12.86
CA VAL A 54 3.72 -13.82 -12.23
C VAL A 54 2.70 -14.47 -13.17
N PRO A 55 1.72 -13.76 -13.77
CA PRO A 55 0.79 -14.37 -14.73
C PRO A 55 1.50 -15.10 -15.88
N ARG A 56 2.53 -14.50 -16.46
CA ARG A 56 3.30 -15.12 -17.56
C ARG A 56 3.94 -16.44 -17.13
N VAL A 57 4.51 -16.49 -15.92
CA VAL A 57 5.10 -17.71 -15.36
C VAL A 57 4.04 -18.78 -15.12
N LEU A 58 2.86 -18.38 -14.61
CA LEU A 58 1.74 -19.29 -14.35
C LEU A 58 1.09 -19.84 -15.63
N GLU A 59 1.11 -19.09 -16.72
CA GLU A 59 0.60 -19.51 -18.04
C GLU A 59 1.62 -20.36 -18.82
N ASP A 60 2.90 -20.25 -18.51
CA ASP A 60 3.96 -20.99 -19.17
C ASP A 60 4.02 -22.45 -18.67
N ALA A 61 3.46 -23.35 -19.49
CA ALA A 61 3.45 -24.80 -19.23
C ALA A 61 4.84 -25.45 -19.29
N SER A 62 5.86 -24.76 -19.83
CA SER A 62 7.24 -25.27 -19.82
C SER A 62 7.93 -25.10 -18.46
N GLN A 63 7.38 -24.26 -17.58
CA GLN A 63 7.93 -24.06 -16.24
C GLN A 63 7.72 -25.29 -15.36
N PRO A 64 8.72 -25.68 -14.54
CA PRO A 64 8.65 -26.84 -13.66
C PRO A 64 7.79 -26.57 -12.41
N LEU A 65 6.63 -25.94 -12.57
CA LEU A 65 5.71 -25.59 -11.48
C LEU A 65 4.60 -26.64 -11.36
N PRO A 66 4.49 -27.33 -10.20
CA PRO A 66 3.35 -28.19 -9.91
C PRO A 66 2.03 -27.41 -9.94
N ASP A 67 0.94 -28.04 -10.38
CA ASP A 67 -0.37 -27.39 -10.52
C ASP A 67 -0.86 -26.75 -9.20
N LEU A 68 -0.71 -27.46 -8.09
CA LEU A 68 -1.04 -26.93 -6.75
C LEU A 68 -0.28 -25.63 -6.45
N LEU A 69 1.00 -25.54 -6.82
CA LEU A 69 1.79 -24.33 -6.59
C LEU A 69 1.33 -23.18 -7.49
N ARG A 70 0.90 -23.48 -8.74
CA ARG A 70 0.32 -22.48 -9.63
C ARG A 70 -0.95 -21.87 -9.03
N GLU A 71 -1.85 -22.71 -8.52
CA GLU A 71 -3.09 -22.28 -7.86
C GLU A 71 -2.81 -21.40 -6.62
N LEU A 72 -1.89 -21.84 -5.74
CA LEU A 72 -1.54 -21.08 -4.54
C LEU A 72 -0.91 -19.72 -4.87
N ILE A 73 -0.05 -19.65 -5.88
CA ILE A 73 0.59 -18.39 -6.30
C ILE A 73 -0.45 -17.45 -6.93
N ASP A 74 -1.41 -17.97 -7.69
CA ASP A 74 -2.49 -17.16 -8.27
C ASP A 74 -3.41 -16.55 -7.19
N GLU A 75 -3.76 -17.32 -6.15
CA GLU A 75 -4.51 -16.81 -5.00
C GLU A 75 -3.73 -15.70 -4.28
N MET A 76 -2.43 -15.91 -4.05
CA MET A 76 -1.56 -14.90 -3.45
C MET A 76 -1.43 -13.64 -4.30
N LEU A 77 -1.34 -13.78 -5.63
CA LEU A 77 -1.31 -12.66 -6.55
C LEU A 77 -2.61 -11.86 -6.49
N SER A 78 -3.75 -12.55 -6.39
CA SER A 78 -5.06 -11.93 -6.21
C SER A 78 -5.16 -11.15 -4.89
N GLU A 79 -4.68 -11.70 -3.77
CA GLU A 79 -4.60 -10.95 -2.50
C GLU A 79 -3.66 -9.74 -2.60
N TRP A 80 -2.51 -9.89 -3.28
CA TRP A 80 -1.57 -8.80 -3.50
C TRP A 80 -2.18 -7.65 -4.31
N LYS A 81 -2.99 -7.96 -5.34
CA LYS A 81 -3.75 -6.97 -6.13
C LYS A 81 -4.79 -6.27 -5.26
N ARG A 82 -5.58 -7.03 -4.50
CA ARG A 82 -6.60 -6.51 -3.58
C ARG A 82 -6.02 -5.58 -2.51
N LEU A 83 -4.84 -5.90 -1.99
CA LEU A 83 -4.12 -5.00 -1.07
C LEU A 83 -3.73 -3.68 -1.76
N GLY A 84 -3.34 -3.72 -3.03
CA GLY A 84 -3.07 -2.54 -3.84
C GLY A 84 -4.30 -1.62 -3.96
N GLU A 85 -5.45 -2.18 -4.32
CA GLU A 85 -6.72 -1.45 -4.41
C GLU A 85 -7.12 -0.81 -3.09
N ARG A 86 -6.98 -1.54 -1.97
CA ARG A 86 -7.25 -1.01 -0.63
C ARG A 86 -6.31 0.13 -0.25
N ILE A 87 -5.03 0.05 -0.66
CA ILE A 87 -4.07 1.15 -0.45
C ILE A 87 -4.49 2.37 -1.27
N ALA A 88 -4.88 2.20 -2.53
CA ALA A 88 -5.36 3.28 -3.40
C ALA A 88 -6.58 3.97 -2.80
N ALA A 89 -7.61 3.21 -2.42
CA ALA A 89 -8.83 3.76 -1.82
C ALA A 89 -8.56 4.54 -0.51
N LEU A 90 -7.62 4.09 0.33
CA LEU A 90 -7.23 4.85 1.53
C LEU A 90 -6.39 6.08 1.19
N THR A 91 -5.60 6.03 0.11
CA THR A 91 -4.82 7.17 -0.39
C THR A 91 -5.77 8.27 -0.87
N GLU A 92 -6.74 7.93 -1.70
CA GLU A 92 -7.78 8.86 -2.19
C GLU A 92 -8.56 9.51 -1.04
N ARG A 93 -8.93 8.73 -0.02
CA ARG A 93 -9.60 9.30 1.18
C ARG A 93 -8.73 10.32 1.90
N LEU A 94 -7.43 10.05 2.03
CA LEU A 94 -6.49 11.00 2.67
C LEU A 94 -6.28 12.24 1.81
N GLU A 95 -6.24 12.10 0.49
CA GLU A 95 -6.16 13.21 -0.46
C GLU A 95 -7.40 14.11 -0.35
N ALA A 96 -8.60 13.52 -0.35
CA ALA A 96 -9.84 14.27 -0.14
C ALA A 96 -9.86 15.00 1.23
N CYS A 97 -9.33 14.37 2.29
CA CYS A 97 -9.18 15.06 3.58
C CYS A 97 -8.20 16.24 3.49
N ALA A 98 -7.09 16.10 2.76
CA ALA A 98 -6.12 17.18 2.57
C ALA A 98 -6.74 18.35 1.79
N ASP A 99 -7.51 18.05 0.74
CA ASP A 99 -8.16 19.06 -0.10
C ASP A 99 -9.30 19.80 0.61
N ALA A 100 -9.87 19.21 1.66
CA ALA A 100 -10.88 19.85 2.50
C ALA A 100 -10.30 20.70 3.65
N ASP A 101 -9.01 20.55 3.97
CA ASP A 101 -8.39 21.14 5.17
C ASP A 101 -7.42 22.29 4.82
N GLN A 102 -7.66 23.47 5.39
CA GLN A 102 -6.84 24.66 5.09
C GLN A 102 -5.41 24.54 5.62
N ALA A 103 -5.20 23.91 6.78
CA ALA A 103 -3.87 23.67 7.33
C ALA A 103 -3.11 22.64 6.47
N ALA A 104 -3.80 21.62 5.93
CA ALA A 104 -3.20 20.67 5.00
C ALA A 104 -2.74 21.36 3.72
N LYS A 105 -3.56 22.25 3.16
CA LYS A 105 -3.20 23.06 1.98
C LYS A 105 -1.99 23.94 2.23
N ARG A 106 -1.90 24.60 3.40
CA ARG A 106 -0.72 25.38 3.79
C ARG A 106 0.52 24.50 3.90
N LEU A 107 0.43 23.35 4.55
CA LEU A 107 1.54 22.40 4.63
C LEU A 107 2.02 21.94 3.25
N MET A 108 1.10 21.72 2.31
CA MET A 108 1.41 21.30 0.94
C MET A 108 2.11 22.38 0.10
N THR A 109 2.15 23.65 0.53
CA THR A 109 2.97 24.67 -0.17
C THR A 109 4.47 24.49 0.10
N VAL A 110 4.85 23.71 1.12
CA VAL A 110 6.24 23.37 1.41
C VAL A 110 6.73 22.32 0.42
N ARG A 111 7.86 22.59 -0.25
CA ARG A 111 8.47 21.67 -1.21
C ARG A 111 8.68 20.29 -0.58
N GLY A 112 8.12 19.25 -1.21
CA GLY A 112 8.24 17.86 -0.77
C GLY A 112 7.14 17.38 0.18
N ILE A 113 6.20 18.24 0.57
CA ILE A 113 5.02 17.86 1.36
C ILE A 113 3.83 17.67 0.42
N GLY A 114 3.44 16.41 0.21
CA GLY A 114 2.19 16.05 -0.47
C GLY A 114 1.03 15.78 0.50
N PRO A 115 -0.18 15.50 -0.01
CA PRO A 115 -1.39 15.33 0.79
C PRO A 115 -1.28 14.24 1.86
N ILE A 116 -0.62 13.12 1.54
CA ILE A 116 -0.38 12.02 2.50
C ILE A 116 0.53 12.47 3.65
N THR A 117 1.58 13.24 3.35
CA THR A 117 2.48 13.77 4.38
C THR A 117 1.80 14.85 5.21
N ALA A 118 1.07 15.77 4.57
CA ALA A 118 0.36 16.85 5.25
C ALA A 118 -0.66 16.31 6.25
N THR A 119 -1.54 15.40 5.80
CA THR A 119 -2.54 14.78 6.69
C THR A 119 -1.93 13.93 7.80
N ALA A 120 -0.77 13.30 7.55
CA ALA A 120 -0.04 12.58 8.60
C ALA A 120 0.49 13.51 9.68
N LEU A 121 0.97 14.71 9.31
CA LEU A 121 1.42 15.73 10.26
C LEU A 121 0.25 16.24 11.10
N LEU A 122 -0.85 16.63 10.45
CA LEU A 122 -2.06 17.09 11.15
C LEU A 122 -2.63 16.05 12.11
N ALA A 123 -2.66 14.77 11.71
CA ALA A 123 -3.13 13.68 12.55
C ALA A 123 -2.23 13.43 13.78
N LYS A 124 -0.96 13.80 13.69
CA LYS A 124 0.01 13.67 14.80
C LYS A 124 -0.02 14.86 15.75
N GLN A 125 -0.38 16.05 15.28
CA GLN A 125 -0.43 17.26 16.07
C GLN A 125 -1.64 17.30 17.01
N THR A 126 -1.50 18.10 18.05
CA THR A 126 -2.52 18.39 19.04
C THR A 126 -3.31 19.67 18.68
N GLU A 127 -2.60 20.66 18.11
CA GLU A 127 -3.11 21.97 17.68
C GLU A 127 -2.77 22.21 16.19
N PRO A 128 -3.43 21.50 15.26
CA PRO A 128 -3.15 21.57 13.82
C PRO A 128 -3.40 22.95 13.20
N GLU A 129 -4.22 23.80 13.80
CA GLU A 129 -4.53 25.16 13.35
C GLU A 129 -3.34 26.13 13.39
N ARG A 130 -2.25 25.77 14.06
CA ARG A 130 -1.02 26.59 14.14
C ARG A 130 -0.11 26.48 12.91
N PHE A 131 -0.49 25.67 11.91
CA PHE A 131 0.19 25.57 10.62
C PHE A 131 -0.31 26.57 9.57
#